data_AF-A0A8J0TCI5-F1
#
_entry.id   AF-A0A8J0TCI5-F1
#
_cell.length_a   1.000
_cell.length_b   1.000
_cell.length_c   1.000
_cell.angle_alpha   90.00
_cell.angle_beta   90.00
_cell.angle_gamma   90.00
#
_symmetry.space_group_name_H-M   'P 1'
#
loop_
_entity.id
_entity.type
_entity.pdbx_description
1 polymer ?
#
loop_
_entity_poly.entity_id
_entity_poly.type
_entity_poly.pdbx_seq_one_letter_code
_entity_poly.pdbx_strand_id
1 'polypeptide(L)'
;MLHVAAILLHCLPLALGQYDICKSWVTSDEGPSWEFYACQPKPMIMREYTMVKVDPPGITCGDPPERFCTHENPYLCSDECDASNPDLAHPPSLMFDKEEEGLATYWQSVTWRRYPEPLVANITLSWNKSIELTNDIVVTFEYGRPTAMMLEKSLDYGRTWHPYQYYADDCMEAFGMPSRKVRDLTASNANRVVCTEEYSRWAGSKKEKNVRFEVRDRFAIFAGPDLRKMENLYMRMESAKGLKDFFTLTDLRLRLLRPALGGTYVQRENLYKYFYAISNFEVVARCKCNLHANACNFRDGALQCECEHNTTGQDCGRCKKSFRSKSWRSGSYSPTPNGSPNACAAAGSAFGNMSVALMLNYNLLPYGPAHFVLSCVSLVSEKPRAETPASTPRPVPTSDSVTFPETLVSTFLKAVDPIIETTELPVVPEYTENKRGTLRI
;
A
#
# COMPACT_ATOMS: atom_id res chain seq x y z
N MET A 1 -27.98 -9.00 35.01
CA MET A 1 -27.00 -9.46 34.00
C MET A 1 -27.65 -9.67 32.64
N LEU A 2 -28.37 -8.69 32.07
CA LEU A 2 -28.89 -8.82 30.70
C LEU A 2 -29.32 -7.48 30.06
N HIS A 3 -28.72 -6.34 30.45
CA HIS A 3 -29.05 -5.02 29.86
C HIS A 3 -27.82 -4.21 29.41
N VAL A 4 -26.64 -4.83 29.31
CA VAL A 4 -25.41 -4.15 28.86
C VAL A 4 -25.06 -4.51 27.40
N ALA A 5 -25.75 -5.49 26.79
CA ALA A 5 -25.41 -5.99 25.45
C ALA A 5 -26.08 -5.24 24.27
N ALA A 6 -27.03 -4.33 24.52
CA ALA A 6 -27.84 -3.74 23.45
C ALA A 6 -27.44 -2.31 23.02
N ILE A 7 -26.46 -1.68 23.68
CA ILE A 7 -26.04 -0.29 23.38
C ILE A 7 -24.71 -0.21 22.62
N LEU A 8 -24.03 -1.35 22.40
CA LEU A 8 -22.79 -1.42 21.62
C LEU A 8 -22.99 -1.82 20.14
N LEU A 9 -24.21 -1.64 19.59
CA LEU A 9 -24.52 -1.97 18.20
C LEU A 9 -24.91 -0.77 17.33
N HIS A 10 -24.61 0.46 17.76
CA HIS A 10 -24.78 1.66 16.92
C HIS A 10 -23.47 2.42 16.82
N CYS A 11 -23.05 2.65 15.58
CA CYS A 11 -21.82 3.30 15.14
C CYS A 11 -20.53 2.47 15.29
N LEU A 12 -20.50 1.29 14.67
CA LEU A 12 -19.35 1.03 13.81
C LEU A 12 -19.43 2.11 12.71
N PRO A 13 -18.49 3.06 12.61
CA PRO A 13 -18.35 3.76 11.36
C PRO A 13 -17.98 2.67 10.36
N LEU A 14 -18.94 2.25 9.54
CA LEU A 14 -18.58 1.80 8.20
C LEU A 14 -17.71 2.93 7.68
N ALA A 15 -16.41 2.72 7.63
CA ALA A 15 -15.48 3.66 7.06
C ALA A 15 -15.87 3.74 5.57
N LEU A 16 -16.86 4.58 5.25
CA LEU A 16 -17.07 5.02 3.87
C LEU A 16 -15.72 5.60 3.48
N GLY A 17 -15.10 4.97 2.49
CA GLY A 17 -13.86 5.47 1.94
C GLY A 17 -14.10 6.88 1.44
N GLN A 18 -13.12 7.74 1.68
CA GLN A 18 -13.20 9.12 1.23
C GLN A 18 -13.25 9.11 -0.31
N TYR A 19 -14.29 9.72 -0.88
CA TYR A 19 -14.54 9.79 -2.33
C TYR A 19 -14.94 8.45 -2.99
N ASP A 20 -15.74 7.61 -2.30
CA ASP A 20 -16.23 6.33 -2.84
C ASP A 20 -17.43 6.45 -3.80
N ILE A 21 -18.14 7.58 -3.81
CA ILE A 21 -19.41 7.77 -4.54
C ILE A 21 -19.22 8.84 -5.63
N CYS A 22 -19.47 8.48 -6.90
CA CYS A 22 -19.40 9.44 -8.01
C CYS A 22 -20.69 10.24 -8.22
N LYS A 23 -21.84 9.64 -7.91
CA LYS A 23 -23.16 10.25 -8.14
C LYS A 23 -24.22 9.75 -7.17
N SER A 24 -25.16 10.61 -6.82
CA SER A 24 -26.36 10.26 -6.05
C SER A 24 -27.60 10.73 -6.81
N TRP A 25 -28.70 10.01 -6.63
CA TRP A 25 -29.99 10.41 -7.16
C TRP A 25 -30.66 11.31 -6.13
N VAL A 26 -30.89 12.57 -6.48
CA VAL A 26 -31.47 13.59 -5.61
C VAL A 26 -32.73 14.17 -6.26
N THR A 27 -33.64 14.66 -5.43
CA THR A 27 -34.85 15.33 -5.91
C THR A 27 -34.75 16.81 -5.54
N SER A 28 -34.71 17.69 -6.54
CA SER A 28 -34.71 19.13 -6.35
C SER A 28 -36.05 19.74 -6.80
N ASP A 29 -36.21 21.05 -6.64
CA ASP A 29 -37.41 21.79 -7.08
C ASP A 29 -37.65 21.66 -8.60
N GLU A 30 -36.61 21.37 -9.38
CA GLU A 30 -36.67 21.14 -10.84
C GLU A 30 -36.94 19.66 -11.20
N GLY A 31 -37.10 18.78 -10.20
CA GLY A 31 -37.35 17.35 -10.36
C GLY A 31 -36.16 16.47 -9.99
N PRO A 32 -36.26 15.16 -10.25
CA PRO A 32 -35.21 14.21 -9.88
C PRO A 32 -34.03 14.30 -10.85
N SER A 33 -32.81 14.41 -10.31
CA SER A 33 -31.58 14.57 -11.07
C SER A 33 -30.38 13.88 -10.41
N TRP A 34 -29.30 13.71 -11.17
CA TRP A 34 -28.03 13.22 -10.65
C TRP A 34 -27.20 14.37 -10.10
N GLU A 35 -26.80 14.26 -8.84
CA GLU A 35 -25.73 15.09 -8.27
C GLU A 35 -24.40 14.34 -8.38
N PHE A 36 -23.34 15.03 -8.80
CA PHE A 36 -22.01 14.44 -8.98
C PHE A 36 -21.05 14.85 -7.85
N TYR A 37 -20.15 13.96 -7.46
CA TYR A 37 -19.10 14.21 -6.45
C TYR A 37 -17.75 13.71 -6.94
N ALA A 38 -16.64 14.23 -6.42
CA ALA A 38 -15.33 13.67 -6.74
C ALA A 38 -15.25 12.21 -6.27
N CYS A 39 -14.69 11.32 -7.09
CA CYS A 39 -14.64 9.90 -6.75
C CYS A 39 -13.39 9.17 -7.24
N GLN A 40 -12.88 8.23 -6.45
CA GLN A 40 -11.67 7.44 -6.76
C GLN A 40 -11.87 5.96 -6.46
N PRO A 41 -11.18 5.05 -7.16
CA PRO A 41 -11.27 3.63 -6.89
C PRO A 41 -10.52 3.26 -5.60
N LYS A 42 -10.97 2.16 -4.99
CA LYS A 42 -10.31 1.60 -3.81
C LYS A 42 -8.88 1.15 -4.14
N PRO A 43 -7.94 1.25 -3.18
CA PRO A 43 -6.63 0.63 -3.33
C PRO A 43 -6.75 -0.89 -3.45
N MET A 44 -5.84 -1.49 -4.21
CA MET A 44 -5.77 -2.92 -4.47
C MET A 44 -4.30 -3.37 -4.56
N ILE A 45 -4.06 -4.66 -4.31
CA ILE A 45 -2.75 -5.28 -4.49
C ILE A 45 -2.54 -5.45 -5.99
N MET A 46 -1.52 -4.80 -6.53
CA MET A 46 -1.33 -4.72 -7.98
C MET A 46 -0.68 -5.97 -8.58
N ARG A 47 -0.15 -6.89 -7.77
CA ARG A 47 0.55 -8.11 -8.22
C ARG A 47 -0.26 -8.97 -9.18
N GLU A 48 -1.58 -9.03 -9.01
CA GLU A 48 -2.49 -9.82 -9.86
C GLU A 48 -2.67 -9.25 -11.28
N TYR A 49 -2.29 -7.98 -11.50
CA TYR A 49 -2.48 -7.25 -12.75
C TYR A 49 -1.15 -6.82 -13.39
N THR A 50 -0.03 -7.31 -12.84
CA THR A 50 1.31 -6.95 -13.28
C THR A 50 1.79 -7.92 -14.36
N MET A 51 2.36 -7.38 -15.42
CA MET A 51 3.21 -8.14 -16.34
C MET A 51 4.66 -7.98 -15.89
N VAL A 52 5.32 -9.08 -15.56
CA VAL A 52 6.74 -9.10 -15.18
C VAL A 52 7.62 -9.41 -16.39
N LYS A 53 8.72 -8.66 -16.52
CA LYS A 53 9.81 -8.96 -17.44
C LYS A 53 11.13 -8.91 -16.68
N VAL A 54 11.93 -9.96 -16.82
CA VAL A 54 13.26 -10.04 -16.23
C VAL A 54 14.30 -9.98 -17.35
N ASP A 55 15.29 -9.08 -17.21
CA ASP A 55 16.38 -8.89 -18.16
C ASP A 55 17.74 -8.93 -17.42
N PRO A 56 18.84 -9.36 -18.05
CA PRO A 56 18.91 -9.92 -19.41
C PRO A 56 18.31 -11.34 -19.49
N PRO A 57 18.00 -11.84 -20.71
CA PRO A 57 17.61 -13.24 -20.88
C PRO A 57 18.73 -14.17 -20.38
N GLY A 58 18.35 -15.26 -19.70
CA GLY A 58 19.31 -16.19 -19.07
C GLY A 58 19.81 -15.76 -17.69
N ILE A 59 19.28 -14.67 -17.11
CA ILE A 59 19.64 -14.26 -15.74
C ILE A 59 18.94 -15.10 -14.65
N THR A 60 17.79 -15.69 -14.95
CA THR A 60 17.11 -16.65 -14.05
C THR A 60 17.90 -17.96 -14.04
N CYS A 61 18.12 -18.55 -12.87
CA CYS A 61 18.88 -19.79 -12.75
C CYS A 61 18.13 -21.00 -13.38
N GLY A 62 18.90 -22.06 -13.67
CA GLY A 62 18.34 -23.38 -14.02
C GLY A 62 18.50 -23.80 -15.48
N ASP A 63 19.09 -22.97 -16.35
CA ASP A 63 19.44 -23.33 -17.73
C ASP A 63 20.86 -22.85 -18.11
N PRO A 64 21.89 -23.71 -17.95
CA PRO A 64 21.84 -25.07 -17.41
C PRO A 64 21.64 -25.10 -15.88
N PRO A 65 21.33 -26.27 -15.29
CA PRO A 65 21.25 -26.43 -13.84
C PRO A 65 22.52 -25.94 -13.13
N GLU A 66 22.34 -25.21 -12.03
CA GLU A 66 23.43 -24.59 -11.28
C GLU A 66 23.25 -24.79 -9.76
N ARG A 67 24.35 -25.10 -9.07
CA ARG A 67 24.38 -25.21 -7.62
C ARG A 67 24.53 -23.85 -6.95
N PHE A 68 23.96 -23.70 -5.76
CA PHE A 68 24.07 -22.49 -4.96
C PHE A 68 24.25 -22.80 -3.47
N CYS A 69 24.67 -21.80 -2.71
CA CYS A 69 24.84 -21.92 -1.26
C CYS A 69 23.68 -21.27 -0.53
N THR A 70 23.07 -21.99 0.40
CA THR A 70 22.09 -21.45 1.34
C THR A 70 22.75 -21.08 2.67
N HIS A 71 22.06 -20.29 3.51
CA HIS A 71 22.51 -20.00 4.88
C HIS A 71 22.54 -21.26 5.76
N GLU A 72 21.71 -22.25 5.42
CA GLU A 72 21.63 -23.53 6.13
C GLU A 72 22.79 -24.46 5.74
N ASN A 73 23.25 -24.36 4.50
CA ASN A 73 24.35 -25.17 3.98
C ASN A 73 25.50 -24.34 3.36
N PRO A 74 26.20 -23.51 4.16
CA PRO A 74 27.22 -22.59 3.64
C PRO A 74 28.51 -23.31 3.20
N TYR A 75 28.71 -24.56 3.61
CA TYR A 75 29.94 -25.32 3.35
C TYR A 75 29.81 -26.34 2.22
N LEU A 76 28.67 -27.04 2.08
CA LEU A 76 28.51 -28.02 1.01
C LEU A 76 27.88 -27.45 -0.26
N CYS A 77 27.08 -26.38 -0.17
CA CYS A 77 26.42 -25.73 -1.32
C CYS A 77 25.80 -26.76 -2.30
N SER A 78 25.06 -27.72 -1.73
CA SER A 78 24.52 -28.86 -2.46
C SER A 78 23.15 -28.59 -3.08
N ASP A 79 22.56 -27.43 -2.76
CA ASP A 79 21.27 -27.02 -3.31
C ASP A 79 21.45 -26.68 -4.79
N GLU A 80 20.47 -27.07 -5.61
CA GLU A 80 20.53 -26.98 -7.06
C GLU A 80 19.29 -26.28 -7.60
N CYS A 81 19.49 -25.36 -8.54
CA CYS A 81 18.44 -24.75 -9.32
C CYS A 81 18.41 -25.41 -10.70
N ASP A 82 17.28 -25.98 -11.08
CA ASP A 82 17.05 -26.65 -12.37
C ASP A 82 15.71 -26.20 -12.94
N ALA A 83 15.72 -25.51 -14.08
CA ALA A 83 14.51 -24.97 -14.69
C ALA A 83 13.62 -26.06 -15.30
N SER A 84 14.16 -27.27 -15.51
CA SER A 84 13.39 -28.41 -16.04
C SER A 84 12.60 -29.16 -14.97
N ASN A 85 12.98 -29.00 -13.69
CA ASN A 85 12.32 -29.62 -12.55
C ASN A 85 11.49 -28.57 -11.77
N PRO A 86 10.15 -28.66 -11.75
CA PRO A 86 9.30 -27.71 -11.03
C PRO A 86 9.63 -27.53 -9.55
N ASP A 87 10.15 -28.57 -8.88
CA ASP A 87 10.49 -28.52 -7.45
C ASP A 87 11.80 -27.73 -7.18
N LEU A 88 12.63 -27.53 -8.20
CA LEU A 88 13.92 -26.83 -8.14
C LEU A 88 13.95 -25.56 -9.02
N ALA A 89 12.85 -25.27 -9.72
CA ALA A 89 12.75 -24.14 -10.62
C ALA A 89 12.35 -22.88 -9.86
N HIS A 90 13.03 -21.76 -10.17
CA HIS A 90 12.78 -20.47 -9.53
C HIS A 90 12.33 -19.39 -10.55
N PRO A 91 11.18 -19.56 -11.21
CA PRO A 91 10.73 -18.63 -12.25
C PRO A 91 10.29 -17.27 -11.69
N PRO A 92 10.28 -16.20 -12.51
CA PRO A 92 9.86 -14.85 -12.08
C PRO A 92 8.43 -14.74 -11.52
N SER A 93 7.56 -15.71 -11.82
CA SER A 93 6.18 -15.76 -11.30
C SER A 93 6.12 -15.93 -9.79
N LEU A 94 7.15 -16.54 -9.18
CA LEU A 94 7.26 -16.73 -7.73
C LEU A 94 7.57 -15.45 -6.95
N MET A 95 7.61 -14.28 -7.59
CA MET A 95 7.67 -12.99 -6.89
C MET A 95 6.28 -12.44 -6.54
N PHE A 96 5.21 -13.07 -7.05
CA PHE A 96 3.84 -12.54 -7.03
C PHE A 96 2.78 -13.56 -6.62
N ASP A 97 3.18 -14.79 -6.32
CA ASP A 97 2.30 -15.85 -5.88
C ASP A 97 1.79 -15.61 -4.45
N LYS A 98 0.87 -16.47 -4.04
CA LYS A 98 0.34 -16.48 -2.68
C LYS A 98 1.17 -17.47 -1.89
N GLU A 99 2.08 -16.95 -1.05
CA GLU A 99 2.82 -17.77 -0.11
C GLU A 99 1.84 -18.48 0.84
N GLU A 100 1.94 -19.80 0.93
CA GLU A 100 1.29 -20.60 1.98
C GLU A 100 2.20 -20.62 3.22
N GLU A 101 1.61 -20.72 4.42
CA GLU A 101 2.35 -20.63 5.68
C GLU A 101 3.53 -21.62 5.74
N GLY A 102 4.76 -21.07 5.74
CA GLY A 102 5.99 -21.81 6.02
C GLY A 102 6.84 -22.19 4.81
N LEU A 103 6.37 -22.01 3.57
CA LEU A 103 7.14 -22.31 2.36
C LEU A 103 7.32 -21.04 1.52
N ALA A 104 8.44 -20.34 1.73
CA ALA A 104 8.79 -19.20 0.91
C ALA A 104 9.20 -19.68 -0.49
N THR A 105 8.38 -19.34 -1.48
CA THR A 105 8.72 -19.42 -2.90
C THR A 105 9.47 -18.15 -3.30
N TYR A 106 10.36 -18.25 -4.29
CA TYR A 106 11.12 -17.09 -4.74
C TYR A 106 11.66 -17.27 -6.16
N TRP A 107 11.74 -16.16 -6.89
CA TRP A 107 12.58 -16.07 -8.08
C TRP A 107 14.05 -16.02 -7.69
N GLN A 108 14.92 -16.66 -8.46
CA GLN A 108 16.35 -16.68 -8.22
C GLN A 108 17.15 -16.38 -9.50
N SER A 109 18.20 -15.56 -9.37
CA SER A 109 19.18 -15.34 -10.43
C SER A 109 20.23 -16.44 -10.47
N VAL A 110 20.96 -16.54 -11.58
CA VAL A 110 22.24 -17.25 -11.64
C VAL A 110 23.21 -16.74 -10.57
N THR A 111 24.18 -17.58 -10.20
CA THR A 111 25.22 -17.18 -9.24
C THR A 111 26.23 -16.22 -9.87
N TRP A 112 27.03 -15.55 -9.03
CA TRP A 112 28.04 -14.60 -9.50
C TRP A 112 29.31 -15.26 -10.05
N ARG A 113 29.20 -16.41 -10.71
CA ARG A 113 30.31 -17.19 -11.27
C ARG A 113 31.17 -16.43 -12.28
N ARG A 114 30.60 -15.41 -12.94
CA ARG A 114 31.29 -14.53 -13.92
C ARG A 114 32.09 -13.40 -13.29
N TYR A 115 32.23 -13.37 -11.97
CA TYR A 115 33.04 -12.35 -11.28
C TYR A 115 34.45 -12.25 -11.90
N PRO A 116 34.97 -11.04 -12.20
CA PRO A 116 34.53 -9.74 -11.69
C PRO A 116 33.46 -9.01 -12.52
N GLU A 117 32.89 -9.62 -13.56
CA GLU A 117 31.82 -8.99 -14.32
C GLU A 117 30.59 -8.75 -13.42
N PRO A 118 29.98 -7.56 -13.41
CA PRO A 118 28.85 -7.27 -12.52
C PRO A 118 27.65 -8.21 -12.74
N LEU A 119 27.11 -8.77 -11.66
CA LEU A 119 25.84 -9.49 -11.69
C LEU A 119 24.69 -8.47 -11.68
N VAL A 120 24.19 -8.14 -12.87
CA VAL A 120 23.13 -7.14 -13.06
C VAL A 120 21.84 -7.83 -13.50
N ALA A 121 20.74 -7.50 -12.84
CA ALA A 121 19.42 -7.98 -13.20
C ALA A 121 18.41 -6.83 -13.14
N ASN A 122 17.53 -6.75 -14.13
CA ASN A 122 16.46 -5.78 -14.20
C ASN A 122 15.12 -6.51 -14.11
N ILE A 123 14.28 -6.12 -13.16
CA ILE A 123 12.91 -6.64 -13.03
C ILE A 123 11.96 -5.49 -13.34
N THR A 124 11.27 -5.60 -14.46
CA THR A 124 10.31 -4.61 -14.95
C THR A 124 8.89 -5.08 -14.67
N LEU A 125 8.10 -4.24 -14.02
CA LEU A 125 6.69 -4.44 -13.70
C LEU A 125 5.85 -3.47 -14.52
N SER A 126 4.95 -3.99 -15.35
CA SER A 126 4.13 -3.20 -16.26
C SER A 126 2.66 -3.45 -16.03
N TRP A 127 1.88 -2.38 -15.81
CA TRP A 127 0.42 -2.49 -15.61
C TRP A 127 -0.40 -2.12 -16.85
N ASN A 128 0.26 -1.57 -17.87
CA ASN A 128 -0.41 -0.99 -19.03
C ASN A 128 -1.55 -0.03 -18.64
N LYS A 129 -1.41 0.65 -17.49
CA LYS A 129 -2.40 1.54 -16.88
C LYS A 129 -1.67 2.49 -15.93
N SER A 130 -2.05 3.77 -15.93
CA SER A 130 -1.59 4.71 -14.90
C SER A 130 -2.18 4.35 -13.54
N ILE A 131 -1.33 4.12 -12.56
CA ILE A 131 -1.69 3.83 -11.17
C ILE A 131 -1.09 4.87 -10.22
N GLU A 132 -1.72 5.05 -9.06
CA GLU A 132 -1.29 5.95 -7.99
C GLU A 132 -1.00 5.12 -6.74
N LEU A 133 0.24 5.17 -6.26
CA LEU A 133 0.66 4.44 -5.06
C LEU A 133 -0.09 4.94 -3.82
N THR A 134 -0.45 4.00 -2.95
CA THR A 134 -1.20 4.31 -1.72
C THR A 134 -0.52 3.79 -0.46
N ASN A 135 0.43 2.88 -0.61
CA ASN A 135 1.21 2.29 0.46
C ASN A 135 2.66 2.11 -0.01
N ASP A 136 3.54 1.70 0.91
CA ASP A 136 4.94 1.42 0.59
C ASP A 136 5.04 0.32 -0.48
N ILE A 137 6.06 0.43 -1.34
CA ILE A 137 6.48 -0.70 -2.17
C ILE A 137 7.44 -1.53 -1.32
N VAL A 138 7.20 -2.83 -1.22
CA VAL A 138 8.02 -3.74 -0.41
C VAL A 138 8.55 -4.86 -1.30
N VAL A 139 9.87 -5.02 -1.29
CA VAL A 139 10.55 -6.13 -1.97
C VAL A 139 11.22 -6.99 -0.90
N THR A 140 10.84 -8.26 -0.84
CA THR A 140 11.35 -9.24 0.13
C THR A 140 12.43 -10.09 -0.52
N PHE A 141 13.63 -10.10 0.06
CA PHE A 141 14.77 -10.88 -0.42
C PHE A 141 15.06 -12.07 0.51
N GLU A 142 15.26 -13.26 -0.05
CA GLU A 142 15.50 -14.46 0.75
C GLU A 142 16.96 -14.62 1.19
N TYR A 143 17.90 -14.47 0.26
CA TYR A 143 19.33 -14.71 0.49
C TYR A 143 20.14 -13.40 0.55
N GLY A 144 19.64 -12.43 1.29
CA GLY A 144 20.30 -11.16 1.56
C GLY A 144 19.92 -10.06 0.57
N ARG A 145 19.83 -8.83 1.08
CA ARG A 145 19.47 -7.65 0.28
C ARG A 145 20.64 -7.22 -0.61
N PRO A 146 20.39 -6.58 -1.77
CA PRO A 146 21.45 -6.04 -2.62
C PRO A 146 22.29 -4.98 -1.90
N THR A 147 23.60 -5.00 -2.11
CA THR A 147 24.49 -3.93 -1.64
C THR A 147 24.40 -2.69 -2.52
N ALA A 148 23.99 -2.83 -3.79
CA ALA A 148 23.66 -1.70 -4.65
C ALA A 148 22.47 -2.04 -5.56
N MET A 149 21.44 -1.21 -5.55
CA MET A 149 20.29 -1.30 -6.44
C MET A 149 19.62 0.08 -6.63
N MET A 150 18.77 0.17 -7.64
CA MET A 150 17.98 1.37 -7.92
C MET A 150 16.56 0.97 -8.31
N LEU A 151 15.57 1.70 -7.78
CA LEU A 151 14.20 1.64 -8.25
C LEU A 151 13.97 2.78 -9.24
N GLU A 152 13.52 2.45 -10.44
CA GLU A 152 13.11 3.40 -11.48
C GLU A 152 11.59 3.29 -11.68
N LYS A 153 11.01 4.37 -12.21
CA LYS A 153 9.61 4.40 -12.64
C LYS A 153 9.45 4.98 -14.04
N SER A 154 8.35 4.62 -14.69
CA SER A 154 7.89 5.22 -15.93
C SER A 154 6.51 5.87 -15.74
N LEU A 155 6.24 6.90 -16.55
CA LEU A 155 4.94 7.57 -16.65
C LEU A 155 4.32 7.42 -18.05
N ASP A 156 5.04 6.81 -18.97
CA ASP A 156 4.75 6.77 -20.40
C ASP A 156 4.87 5.36 -20.99
N TYR A 157 4.46 4.36 -20.20
CA TYR A 157 4.35 2.95 -20.61
C TYR A 157 5.70 2.35 -21.02
N GLY A 158 6.73 2.61 -20.20
CA GLY A 158 8.07 2.05 -20.33
C GLY A 158 8.96 2.72 -21.38
N ARG A 159 8.52 3.82 -22.00
CA ARG A 159 9.30 4.55 -23.02
C ARG A 159 10.45 5.33 -22.40
N THR A 160 10.19 6.03 -21.30
CA THR A 160 11.21 6.75 -20.53
C THR A 160 11.23 6.28 -19.08
N TRP A 161 12.42 6.31 -18.50
CA TRP A 161 12.70 5.79 -17.17
C TRP A 161 13.35 6.86 -16.32
N HIS A 162 12.83 7.04 -15.12
CA HIS A 162 13.25 8.06 -14.18
C HIS A 162 13.63 7.39 -12.87
N PRO A 163 14.75 7.80 -12.22
CA PRO A 163 15.13 7.24 -10.94
C PRO A 163 14.08 7.61 -9.90
N TYR A 164 13.71 6.64 -9.07
CA TYR A 164 12.70 6.80 -8.03
C TYR A 164 13.32 6.79 -6.64
N GLN A 165 14.23 5.84 -6.38
CA GLN A 165 15.06 5.79 -5.17
C GLN A 165 16.32 4.93 -5.41
N TYR A 166 17.43 5.34 -4.80
CA TYR A 166 18.69 4.61 -4.83
C TYR A 166 18.93 3.92 -3.49
N TYR A 167 19.56 2.75 -3.54
CA TYR A 167 19.89 1.95 -2.37
C TYR A 167 21.33 1.47 -2.51
N ALA A 168 22.18 1.79 -1.54
CA ALA A 168 23.56 1.36 -1.52
C ALA A 168 24.05 1.12 -0.10
N ASP A 169 25.07 0.28 0.07
CA ASP A 169 25.82 0.16 1.31
C ASP A 169 26.67 1.39 1.61
N ASP A 170 27.22 2.01 0.55
CA ASP A 170 27.79 3.37 0.54
C ASP A 170 27.19 4.17 -0.62
N CYS A 171 26.33 5.14 -0.28
CA CYS A 171 25.65 5.98 -1.28
C CYS A 171 26.60 6.92 -2.04
N MET A 172 27.67 7.37 -1.38
CA MET A 172 28.62 8.30 -1.99
C MET A 172 29.50 7.56 -3.01
N GLU A 173 29.95 6.36 -2.67
CA GLU A 173 30.74 5.51 -3.56
C GLU A 173 29.91 5.03 -4.76
N ALA A 174 28.71 4.49 -4.52
CA ALA A 174 27.93 3.84 -5.58
C ALA A 174 27.27 4.83 -6.56
N PHE A 175 26.80 5.98 -6.07
CA PHE A 175 25.98 6.90 -6.86
C PHE A 175 26.41 8.37 -6.75
N GLY A 176 27.45 8.70 -5.99
CA GLY A 176 27.86 10.10 -5.77
C GLY A 176 26.82 10.92 -5.01
N MET A 177 25.98 10.27 -4.18
CA MET A 177 24.88 10.90 -3.47
C MET A 177 25.07 10.81 -1.95
N PRO A 178 24.66 11.84 -1.18
CA PRO A 178 24.64 11.70 0.28
C PRO A 178 23.52 10.76 0.72
N SER A 179 23.82 9.91 1.70
CA SER A 179 22.85 9.07 2.40
C SER A 179 21.78 9.92 3.09
N ARG A 180 20.49 9.60 2.87
CA ARG A 180 19.34 10.29 3.45
C ARG A 180 18.21 9.31 3.74
N LYS A 181 17.48 9.58 4.82
CA LYS A 181 16.23 8.87 5.14
C LYS A 181 15.03 9.68 4.67
N VAL A 182 13.97 8.99 4.26
CA VAL A 182 12.76 9.65 3.76
C VAL A 182 12.06 10.46 4.87
N ARG A 183 12.05 9.95 6.10
CA ARG A 183 11.50 10.66 7.27
C ARG A 183 12.17 12.00 7.60
N ASP A 184 13.39 12.24 7.08
CA ASP A 184 14.13 13.49 7.28
C ASP A 184 13.80 14.53 6.18
N LEU A 185 12.94 14.17 5.21
CA LEU A 185 12.46 15.10 4.19
C LEU A 185 11.45 16.10 4.76
N THR A 186 11.34 17.24 4.10
CA THR A 186 10.43 18.33 4.45
C THR A 186 9.32 18.46 3.41
N ALA A 187 8.29 19.23 3.73
CA ALA A 187 7.17 19.49 2.82
C ALA A 187 7.60 20.05 1.45
N SER A 188 8.70 20.82 1.38
CA SER A 188 9.19 21.42 0.13
C SER A 188 9.95 20.45 -0.77
N ASN A 189 10.42 19.32 -0.24
CA ASN A 189 11.20 18.33 -0.99
C ASN A 189 10.65 16.91 -0.84
N ALA A 190 9.35 16.77 -0.52
CA ALA A 190 8.70 15.48 -0.28
C ALA A 190 8.73 14.54 -1.51
N ASN A 191 8.89 15.08 -2.72
CA ASN A 191 9.06 14.35 -3.98
C ASN A 191 10.53 14.25 -4.44
N ARG A 192 11.49 14.51 -3.55
CA ARG A 192 12.92 14.37 -3.85
C ARG A 192 13.31 12.88 -3.92
N VAL A 193 14.07 12.54 -4.96
CA VAL A 193 14.76 11.25 -5.09
C VAL A 193 15.98 11.26 -4.17
N VAL A 194 16.14 10.19 -3.38
CA VAL A 194 17.19 10.05 -2.38
C VAL A 194 17.97 8.75 -2.58
N CYS A 195 19.17 8.69 -1.99
CA CYS A 195 19.89 7.45 -1.77
C CYS A 195 19.83 7.12 -0.28
N THR A 196 19.46 5.89 0.06
CA THR A 196 19.39 5.41 1.45
C THR A 196 20.30 4.20 1.67
N GLU A 197 20.99 4.20 2.80
CA GLU A 197 21.82 3.08 3.25
C GLU A 197 21.08 2.16 4.23
N GLU A 198 19.84 2.48 4.61
CA GLU A 198 19.09 1.77 5.67
C GLU A 198 18.86 0.28 5.35
N TYR A 199 18.74 -0.06 4.07
CA TYR A 199 18.42 -1.43 3.62
C TYR A 199 19.61 -2.19 3.04
N SER A 200 20.72 -1.52 2.73
CA SER A 200 21.85 -2.13 2.01
C SER A 200 23.11 -2.25 2.86
N ARG A 201 23.22 -1.49 3.95
CA ARG A 201 24.35 -1.61 4.89
C ARG A 201 24.26 -2.92 5.68
N TRP A 202 25.36 -3.68 5.72
CA TRP A 202 25.42 -5.05 6.27
C TRP A 202 24.39 -6.02 5.66
N ALA A 203 24.04 -5.81 4.39
CA ALA A 203 23.13 -6.71 3.70
C ALA A 203 23.76 -8.11 3.55
N GLY A 204 23.04 -9.12 4.05
CA GLY A 204 23.48 -10.51 4.18
C GLY A 204 23.91 -10.91 5.60
N SER A 205 24.22 -9.97 6.50
CA SER A 205 24.60 -10.30 7.90
C SER A 205 23.40 -10.26 8.86
N LYS A 206 22.40 -9.43 8.57
CA LYS A 206 21.14 -9.35 9.32
C LYS A 206 20.06 -10.16 8.61
N LYS A 207 19.20 -10.85 9.37
CA LYS A 207 18.01 -11.57 8.86
C LYS A 207 16.89 -10.64 8.34
N GLU A 208 17.21 -9.38 8.05
CA GLU A 208 16.27 -8.43 7.46
C GLU A 208 16.18 -8.67 5.95
N LYS A 209 14.99 -9.08 5.51
CA LYS A 209 14.72 -9.43 4.11
C LYS A 209 14.15 -8.28 3.28
N ASN A 210 13.49 -7.33 3.94
CA ASN A 210 12.68 -6.32 3.26
C ASN A 210 13.49 -5.08 2.87
N VAL A 211 13.29 -4.64 1.63
CA VAL A 211 13.66 -3.31 1.12
C VAL A 211 12.36 -2.54 0.84
N ARG A 212 12.29 -1.29 1.26
CA ARG A 212 11.07 -0.47 1.12
C ARG A 212 11.31 0.77 0.28
N PHE A 213 10.27 1.19 -0.42
CA PHE A 213 10.10 2.55 -0.90
C PHE A 213 9.00 3.20 -0.06
N GLU A 214 9.37 4.19 0.74
CA GLU A 214 8.56 4.71 1.84
C GLU A 214 7.55 5.75 1.34
N VAL A 215 6.41 5.28 0.84
CA VAL A 215 5.28 6.12 0.44
C VAL A 215 4.58 6.69 1.66
N ARG A 216 4.37 5.88 2.70
CA ARG A 216 3.70 6.28 3.94
C ARG A 216 4.46 7.40 4.64
N ASP A 217 5.79 7.32 4.71
CA ASP A 217 6.61 8.34 5.34
C ASP A 217 6.50 9.68 4.59
N ARG A 218 6.45 9.64 3.25
CA ARG A 218 6.22 10.86 2.44
C ARG A 218 4.81 11.42 2.63
N PHE A 219 3.80 10.57 2.81
CA PHE A 219 2.45 11.03 3.15
C PHE A 219 2.40 11.63 4.56
N ALA A 220 3.13 11.05 5.52
CA ALA A 220 3.17 11.51 6.90
C ALA A 220 3.73 12.93 7.05
N ILE A 221 4.57 13.40 6.12
CA ILE A 221 5.02 14.80 6.05
C ILE A 221 3.83 15.78 6.03
N PHE A 222 2.72 15.40 5.40
CA PHE A 222 1.53 16.24 5.26
C PHE A 222 0.36 15.79 6.16
N ALA A 223 0.16 14.48 6.28
CA ALA A 223 -0.95 13.88 7.02
C ALA A 223 -0.65 13.63 8.51
N GLY A 224 0.59 13.82 8.95
CA GLY A 224 1.09 13.44 10.28
C GLY A 224 1.45 11.94 10.36
N PRO A 225 2.13 11.51 11.43
CA PRO A 225 2.66 10.14 11.58
C PRO A 225 1.57 9.07 11.54
N ASP A 226 0.40 9.34 12.13
CA ASP A 226 -0.73 8.41 12.15
C ASP A 226 -1.60 8.49 10.87
N LEU A 227 -1.20 9.30 9.87
CA LEU A 227 -1.96 9.56 8.65
C LEU A 227 -3.41 10.01 8.89
N ARG A 228 -3.69 10.68 10.01
CA ARG A 228 -5.05 11.14 10.36
C ARG A 228 -5.47 12.42 9.65
N LYS A 229 -4.52 13.28 9.24
CA LYS A 229 -4.81 14.56 8.58
C LYS A 229 -4.81 14.42 7.05
N MET A 230 -5.58 13.47 6.53
CA MET A 230 -5.61 13.17 5.08
C MET A 230 -6.05 14.35 4.21
N GLU A 231 -6.91 15.22 4.72
CA GLU A 231 -7.31 16.47 4.03
C GLU A 231 -6.10 17.32 3.63
N ASN A 232 -5.13 17.50 4.53
CA ASN A 232 -3.91 18.25 4.24
C ASN A 232 -3.08 17.62 3.12
N LEU A 233 -3.00 16.28 3.11
CA LEU A 233 -2.32 15.53 2.06
C LEU A 233 -3.00 15.75 0.72
N TYR A 234 -4.33 15.60 0.65
CA TYR A 234 -5.08 15.77 -0.60
C TYR A 234 -4.97 17.20 -1.15
N MET A 235 -5.11 18.21 -0.29
CA MET A 235 -4.91 19.61 -0.68
C MET A 235 -3.49 19.86 -1.21
N ARG A 236 -2.47 19.21 -0.64
CA ARG A 236 -1.09 19.30 -1.13
C ARG A 236 -0.85 18.51 -2.41
N MET A 237 -1.49 17.36 -2.61
CA MET A 237 -1.42 16.62 -3.87
C MET A 237 -1.93 17.45 -5.06
N GLU A 238 -2.94 18.29 -4.83
CA GLU A 238 -3.49 19.17 -5.86
C GLU A 238 -2.69 20.46 -6.05
N SER A 239 -2.25 21.10 -4.95
CA SER A 239 -1.56 22.40 -5.02
C SER A 239 -0.05 22.31 -5.25
N ALA A 240 0.62 21.23 -4.81
CA ALA A 240 2.06 21.08 -4.93
C ALA A 240 2.45 20.45 -6.27
N LYS A 241 3.18 21.22 -7.08
CA LYS A 241 3.62 20.80 -8.41
C LYS A 241 4.43 19.50 -8.34
N GLY A 242 3.99 18.50 -9.11
CA GLY A 242 4.69 17.23 -9.28
C GLY A 242 4.59 16.27 -8.09
N LEU A 243 3.88 16.61 -7.01
CA LEU A 243 3.71 15.70 -5.87
C LEU A 243 2.79 14.52 -6.24
N LYS A 244 1.64 14.79 -6.86
CA LYS A 244 0.74 13.75 -7.35
C LYS A 244 1.41 12.87 -8.42
N ASP A 245 2.12 13.49 -9.36
CA ASP A 245 2.86 12.77 -10.40
C ASP A 245 4.02 11.95 -9.82
N PHE A 246 4.57 12.33 -8.67
CA PHE A 246 5.60 11.54 -7.98
C PHE A 246 5.07 10.17 -7.54
N PHE A 247 3.81 10.06 -7.12
CA PHE A 247 3.18 8.78 -6.75
C PHE A 247 2.43 8.10 -7.90
N THR A 248 2.34 8.77 -9.05
CA THR A 248 1.81 8.20 -10.27
C THR A 248 2.90 7.44 -11.02
N LEU A 249 2.56 6.30 -11.60
CA LEU A 249 3.43 5.52 -12.49
C LEU A 249 2.62 4.57 -13.39
N THR A 250 3.23 4.14 -14.49
CA THR A 250 2.70 3.09 -15.39
C THR A 250 3.50 1.81 -15.29
N ASP A 251 4.79 1.93 -14.94
CA ASP A 251 5.75 0.84 -14.84
C ASP A 251 6.76 1.11 -13.73
N LEU A 252 7.27 0.04 -13.12
CA LEU A 252 8.41 0.06 -12.21
C LEU A 252 9.53 -0.78 -12.79
N ARG A 253 10.78 -0.40 -12.52
CA ARG A 253 11.93 -1.24 -12.81
C ARG A 253 12.87 -1.25 -11.63
N LEU A 254 13.06 -2.43 -11.05
CA LEU A 254 14.08 -2.70 -10.06
C LEU A 254 15.37 -3.09 -10.79
N ARG A 255 16.41 -2.29 -10.64
CA ARG A 255 17.75 -2.53 -11.20
C ARG A 255 18.68 -3.00 -10.10
N LEU A 256 18.97 -4.28 -10.09
CA LEU A 256 19.91 -4.93 -9.18
C LEU A 256 21.31 -4.78 -9.77
N LEU A 257 22.24 -4.17 -9.02
CA LEU A 257 23.58 -3.82 -9.52
C LEU A 257 24.69 -4.61 -8.83
N ARG A 258 24.54 -4.90 -7.54
CA ARG A 258 25.49 -5.70 -6.75
C ARG A 258 24.76 -6.56 -5.70
N PRO A 259 25.01 -7.88 -5.62
CA PRO A 259 24.34 -8.77 -4.67
C PRO A 259 24.77 -8.51 -3.23
N ALA A 260 24.18 -9.24 -2.29
CA ALA A 260 24.56 -9.19 -0.88
C ALA A 260 26.02 -9.65 -0.70
N LEU A 261 26.83 -8.91 0.07
CA LEU A 261 28.22 -9.28 0.34
C LEU A 261 28.45 -9.79 1.77
N GLY A 262 27.47 -9.64 2.67
CA GLY A 262 27.60 -10.01 4.07
C GLY A 262 28.56 -9.10 4.86
N GLY A 263 28.85 -7.89 4.37
CA GLY A 263 29.74 -6.93 5.03
C GLY A 263 31.23 -7.25 4.94
N THR A 264 31.63 -8.12 4.01
CA THR A 264 33.01 -8.57 3.78
C THR A 264 33.33 -8.56 2.28
N TYR A 265 34.60 -8.71 1.93
CA TYR A 265 35.04 -8.82 0.55
C TYR A 265 34.45 -10.05 -0.15
N VAL A 266 34.39 -9.99 -1.49
CA VAL A 266 33.98 -11.12 -2.32
C VAL A 266 34.96 -12.28 -2.13
N GLN A 267 34.46 -13.42 -1.65
CA GLN A 267 35.23 -14.67 -1.55
C GLN A 267 35.24 -15.34 -2.91
N ARG A 268 36.39 -15.31 -3.59
CA ARG A 268 36.52 -15.81 -4.97
C ARG A 268 36.47 -17.33 -5.06
N GLU A 269 36.72 -18.00 -3.95
CA GLU A 269 36.73 -19.45 -3.83
C GLU A 269 35.31 -20.02 -3.78
N ASN A 270 34.34 -19.20 -3.36
CA ASN A 270 32.94 -19.59 -3.25
C ASN A 270 32.00 -18.50 -3.79
N LEU A 271 31.86 -18.47 -5.12
CA LEU A 271 30.97 -17.53 -5.82
C LEU A 271 29.48 -17.97 -5.80
N TYR A 272 29.22 -19.22 -5.45
CA TYR A 272 27.88 -19.83 -5.43
C TYR A 272 26.94 -19.28 -4.36
N LYS A 273 27.48 -18.51 -3.41
CA LYS A 273 26.70 -17.82 -2.36
C LYS A 273 26.22 -16.42 -2.75
N TYR A 274 26.65 -15.91 -3.91
CA TYR A 274 26.29 -14.57 -4.38
C TYR A 274 25.28 -14.67 -5.52
N PHE A 275 24.03 -14.35 -5.23
CA PHE A 275 22.93 -14.33 -6.20
C PHE A 275 21.82 -13.42 -5.67
N TYR A 276 20.80 -13.18 -6.47
CA TYR A 276 19.57 -12.53 -6.04
C TYR A 276 18.47 -13.55 -5.86
N ALA A 277 17.68 -13.40 -4.80
CA ALA A 277 16.47 -14.17 -4.57
C ALA A 277 15.38 -13.27 -4.02
N ILE A 278 14.23 -13.21 -4.69
CA ILE A 278 13.08 -12.36 -4.33
C ILE A 278 11.86 -13.24 -4.16
N SER A 279 11.29 -13.25 -2.95
CA SER A 279 10.07 -14.00 -2.62
C SER A 279 8.80 -13.21 -2.88
N ASN A 280 8.82 -11.91 -2.60
CA ASN A 280 7.63 -11.09 -2.80
C ASN A 280 7.99 -9.69 -3.29
N PHE A 281 7.24 -9.20 -4.27
CA PHE A 281 7.30 -7.82 -4.75
C PHE A 281 5.90 -7.20 -4.65
N GLU A 282 5.64 -6.56 -3.51
CA GLU A 282 4.34 -6.00 -3.18
C GLU A 282 4.22 -4.53 -3.60
N VAL A 283 3.17 -4.26 -4.39
CA VAL A 283 2.78 -2.90 -4.80
C VAL A 283 1.29 -2.73 -4.47
N VAL A 284 0.96 -1.79 -3.59
CA VAL A 284 -0.43 -1.43 -3.28
C VAL A 284 -0.72 -0.04 -3.82
N ALA A 285 -1.68 0.03 -4.74
CA ALA A 285 -2.02 1.25 -5.46
C ALA A 285 -3.49 1.29 -5.83
N ARG A 286 -3.94 2.41 -6.39
CA ARG A 286 -5.26 2.56 -7.02
C ARG A 286 -5.10 2.98 -8.48
N CYS A 287 -6.08 2.72 -9.32
CA CYS A 287 -6.05 3.24 -10.69
C CYS A 287 -6.16 4.77 -10.69
N LYS A 288 -5.33 5.46 -11.49
CA LYS A 288 -5.51 6.88 -11.79
C LYS A 288 -6.76 7.07 -12.64
N CYS A 289 -7.82 7.60 -12.06
CA CYS A 289 -9.07 7.91 -12.78
C CYS A 289 -9.43 9.40 -12.76
N ASN A 290 -8.45 10.26 -12.40
CA ASN A 290 -8.60 11.72 -12.36
C ASN A 290 -9.83 12.22 -11.57
N LEU A 291 -10.20 11.50 -10.51
CA LEU A 291 -11.38 11.75 -9.67
C LEU A 291 -12.74 11.63 -10.38
N HIS A 292 -12.82 10.80 -11.43
CA HIS A 292 -14.03 10.57 -12.23
C HIS A 292 -14.50 9.11 -12.28
N ALA A 293 -13.95 8.22 -11.46
CA ALA A 293 -14.44 6.84 -11.37
C ALA A 293 -14.14 6.27 -9.98
N ASN A 294 -15.09 5.52 -9.43
CA ASN A 294 -14.94 4.76 -8.18
C ASN A 294 -14.67 3.26 -8.42
N ALA A 295 -14.72 2.81 -9.67
CA ALA A 295 -14.42 1.44 -10.07
C ALA A 295 -13.33 1.41 -11.15
N CYS A 296 -12.47 0.40 -11.07
CA CYS A 296 -11.44 0.10 -12.06
C CYS A 296 -11.41 -1.41 -12.27
N ASN A 297 -11.74 -1.83 -13.49
CA ASN A 297 -11.92 -3.24 -13.81
C ASN A 297 -10.93 -3.68 -14.87
N PHE A 298 -10.53 -4.95 -14.82
CA PHE A 298 -9.68 -5.55 -15.83
C PHE A 298 -10.50 -5.90 -17.08
N ARG A 299 -10.23 -5.22 -18.20
CA ARG A 299 -10.90 -5.43 -19.49
C ARG A 299 -9.86 -5.42 -20.61
N ASP A 300 -10.01 -6.32 -21.59
CA ASP A 300 -9.14 -6.39 -22.77
C ASP A 300 -7.64 -6.47 -22.43
N GLY A 301 -7.29 -7.19 -21.35
CA GLY A 301 -5.90 -7.39 -20.93
C GLY A 301 -5.26 -6.22 -20.18
N ALA A 302 -6.04 -5.21 -19.78
CA ALA A 302 -5.54 -4.09 -18.97
C ALA A 302 -6.58 -3.59 -17.95
N LEU A 303 -6.11 -2.95 -16.89
CA LEU A 303 -7.00 -2.22 -15.98
C LEU A 303 -7.56 -0.97 -16.67
N GLN A 304 -8.85 -0.69 -16.51
CA GLN A 304 -9.52 0.47 -17.07
C GLN A 304 -10.53 1.07 -16.08
N CYS A 305 -10.54 2.40 -15.98
CA CYS A 305 -11.50 3.12 -15.14
C CYS A 305 -12.92 3.05 -15.75
N GLU A 306 -13.94 2.83 -14.91
CA GLU A 306 -15.33 2.95 -15.31
C GLU A 306 -15.77 4.42 -15.21
N CYS A 307 -15.50 5.16 -16.29
CA CYS A 307 -15.61 6.61 -16.26
C CYS A 307 -17.04 7.15 -16.11
N GLU A 308 -17.21 7.99 -15.08
CA GLU A 308 -18.39 8.78 -14.78
C GLU A 308 -18.18 10.26 -15.20
N HIS A 309 -19.04 11.16 -14.74
CA HIS A 309 -18.95 12.61 -14.96
C HIS A 309 -18.85 13.00 -16.45
N ASN A 310 -19.44 12.17 -17.33
CA ASN A 310 -19.39 12.29 -18.79
C ASN A 310 -17.96 12.29 -19.38
N THR A 311 -17.02 11.66 -18.69
CA THR A 311 -15.64 11.46 -19.16
C THR A 311 -15.44 10.12 -19.85
N THR A 312 -14.31 9.94 -20.54
CA THR A 312 -13.92 8.72 -21.24
C THR A 312 -12.40 8.64 -21.39
N GLY A 313 -11.88 7.52 -21.93
CA GLY A 313 -10.46 7.19 -21.97
C GLY A 313 -10.03 6.37 -20.75
N GLN A 314 -8.84 5.78 -20.82
CA GLN A 314 -8.38 4.79 -19.83
C GLN A 314 -8.28 5.35 -18.40
N ASP A 315 -7.90 6.62 -18.29
CA ASP A 315 -7.77 7.35 -17.02
C ASP A 315 -8.88 8.39 -16.82
N CYS A 316 -9.95 8.36 -17.62
CA CYS A 316 -11.00 9.39 -17.63
C CYS A 316 -10.49 10.80 -17.96
N GLY A 317 -9.41 10.89 -18.75
CA GLY A 317 -8.68 12.12 -19.07
C GLY A 317 -9.26 12.98 -20.20
N ARG A 318 -10.49 12.71 -20.66
CA ARG A 318 -11.14 13.48 -21.74
C ARG A 318 -12.66 13.42 -21.66
N CYS A 319 -13.34 14.43 -22.19
CA CYS A 319 -14.80 14.45 -22.28
C CYS A 319 -15.34 13.56 -23.41
N LYS A 320 -16.49 12.91 -23.17
CA LYS A 320 -17.29 12.23 -24.21
C LYS A 320 -17.65 13.20 -25.33
N LYS A 321 -17.86 12.70 -26.56
CA LYS A 321 -18.05 13.52 -27.77
C LYS A 321 -19.16 14.58 -27.63
N SER A 322 -20.28 14.24 -27.01
CA SER A 322 -21.44 15.12 -26.80
C SER A 322 -21.32 16.07 -25.59
N PHE A 323 -20.28 15.93 -24.75
CA PHE A 323 -20.11 16.67 -23.50
C PHE A 323 -18.88 17.58 -23.53
N ARG A 324 -18.64 18.27 -24.65
CA ARG A 324 -17.46 19.12 -24.88
C ARG A 324 -17.77 20.62 -24.84
N SER A 325 -18.83 21.04 -24.14
CA SER A 325 -19.15 22.48 -24.05
C SER A 325 -18.16 23.25 -23.17
N LYS A 326 -17.42 22.55 -22.31
CA LYS A 326 -16.31 23.09 -21.50
C LYS A 326 -15.06 22.22 -21.68
N SER A 327 -13.89 22.80 -21.42
CA SER A 327 -12.63 22.05 -21.40
C SER A 327 -12.63 21.00 -20.29
N TRP A 328 -12.02 19.84 -20.56
CA TRP A 328 -11.84 18.80 -19.56
C TRP A 328 -11.01 19.32 -18.38
N ARG A 329 -11.38 18.90 -17.16
CA ARG A 329 -10.66 19.14 -15.92
C ARG A 329 -10.80 17.89 -15.06
N SER A 330 -9.75 17.51 -14.33
CA SER A 330 -9.88 16.47 -13.30
C SER A 330 -10.85 16.91 -12.20
N GLY A 331 -11.44 15.97 -11.49
CA GLY A 331 -12.06 16.29 -10.20
C GLY A 331 -11.01 16.88 -9.23
N SER A 332 -11.51 17.51 -8.18
CA SER A 332 -10.69 18.14 -7.13
C SER A 332 -11.12 17.61 -5.78
N TYR A 333 -10.16 17.49 -4.85
CA TYR A 333 -10.45 17.08 -3.48
C TYR A 333 -11.11 18.21 -2.67
N SER A 334 -11.05 19.44 -3.19
CA SER A 334 -11.62 20.66 -2.61
C SER A 334 -12.99 21.02 -3.24
N PRO A 335 -13.95 21.54 -2.45
CA PRO A 335 -13.93 21.69 -0.99
C PRO A 335 -14.22 20.37 -0.26
N THR A 336 -13.67 20.21 0.94
CA THR A 336 -14.03 19.07 1.80
C THR A 336 -15.47 19.18 2.31
N PRO A 337 -16.17 18.05 2.58
CA PRO A 337 -15.68 16.67 2.49
C PRO A 337 -15.82 16.00 1.11
N ASN A 338 -16.66 16.53 0.22
CA ASN A 338 -17.09 15.82 -1.01
C ASN A 338 -16.25 16.13 -2.26
N GLY A 339 -15.41 17.16 -2.21
CA GLY A 339 -14.64 17.64 -3.35
C GLY A 339 -15.52 18.25 -4.44
N SER A 340 -14.93 18.47 -5.61
CA SER A 340 -15.65 18.94 -6.80
C SER A 340 -15.50 17.95 -7.96
N PRO A 341 -16.60 17.51 -8.59
CA PRO A 341 -16.56 16.48 -9.64
C PRO A 341 -15.97 16.99 -10.96
N ASN A 342 -16.00 18.31 -11.19
CA ASN A 342 -15.58 18.98 -12.43
C ASN A 342 -16.07 18.28 -13.71
N ALA A 343 -17.34 17.87 -13.70
CA ALA A 343 -17.92 17.06 -14.77
C ALA A 343 -17.96 17.76 -16.13
N CYS A 344 -17.84 16.95 -17.19
CA CYS A 344 -18.01 17.42 -18.55
C CYS A 344 -19.48 17.77 -18.83
N ALA A 345 -19.71 18.85 -19.57
CA ALA A 345 -21.04 19.40 -19.81
C ALA A 345 -21.43 19.31 -21.29
N ALA A 346 -22.71 19.06 -21.57
CA ALA A 346 -23.26 19.19 -22.92
C ALA A 346 -23.60 20.67 -23.20
N ALA A 347 -23.88 20.99 -24.47
CA ALA A 347 -24.33 22.32 -24.84
C ALA A 347 -25.71 22.59 -24.21
N GLY A 348 -25.89 23.75 -23.57
CA GLY A 348 -27.14 24.12 -22.91
C GLY A 348 -27.39 23.48 -21.53
N SER A 349 -26.47 22.65 -21.02
CA SER A 349 -26.58 22.07 -19.68
C SER A 349 -26.17 23.08 -18.60
N ALA A 350 -27.16 23.58 -17.85
CA ALA A 350 -26.95 24.41 -16.65
C ALA A 350 -26.62 23.55 -15.42
N PHE A 351 -25.64 22.63 -15.48
CA PHE A 351 -25.13 21.98 -14.27
C PHE A 351 -23.98 22.80 -13.71
N GLY A 352 -24.28 23.60 -12.69
CA GLY A 352 -23.32 24.50 -12.07
C GLY A 352 -23.88 25.42 -11.00
N ASN A 353 -24.76 24.93 -10.12
CA ASN A 353 -24.94 25.56 -8.81
C ASN A 353 -24.15 24.77 -7.78
N MET A 354 -22.99 25.33 -7.43
CA MET A 354 -22.28 24.96 -6.22
C MET A 354 -23.15 25.44 -5.06
N SER A 355 -23.77 24.51 -4.34
CA SER A 355 -24.44 24.83 -3.06
C SER A 355 -23.37 25.31 -2.09
N VAL A 356 -23.11 26.62 -2.07
CA VAL A 356 -22.36 27.26 -1.02
C VAL A 356 -23.19 27.09 0.24
N ALA A 357 -22.77 26.17 1.12
CA ALA A 357 -23.31 26.13 2.47
C ALA A 357 -23.10 27.51 3.08
N LEU A 358 -24.21 28.22 3.32
CA LEU A 358 -24.22 29.52 3.95
C LEU A 358 -23.65 29.35 5.36
N MET A 359 -22.36 29.65 5.53
CA MET A 359 -21.77 29.85 6.86
C MET A 359 -22.38 31.13 7.41
N LEU A 360 -23.47 31.00 8.17
CA LEU A 360 -24.03 32.08 8.96
C LEU A 360 -23.01 32.48 10.03
N ASN A 361 -22.32 33.57 9.73
CA ASN A 361 -21.45 34.31 10.62
C ASN A 361 -22.34 35.04 11.63
N TYR A 362 -22.37 34.60 12.88
CA TYR A 362 -22.89 35.40 13.98
C TYR A 362 -21.77 35.64 14.98
N ASN A 363 -21.40 36.89 15.16
CA ASN A 363 -20.66 37.32 16.31
C ASN A 363 -21.16 38.69 16.82
N LEU A 364 -21.39 38.70 18.14
CA LEU A 364 -21.48 39.81 19.11
C LEU A 364 -22.85 40.53 19.22
N LEU A 365 -23.52 40.73 20.36
CA LEU A 365 -23.28 40.61 21.83
C LEU A 365 -24.67 40.86 22.55
N PRO A 366 -24.77 41.06 23.89
CA PRO A 366 -24.85 40.11 25.01
C PRO A 366 -26.21 40.17 25.77
N TYR A 367 -26.57 39.22 26.65
CA TYR A 367 -27.33 39.44 27.93
C TYR A 367 -27.69 38.10 28.61
N GLY A 368 -27.18 37.90 29.83
CA GLY A 368 -27.83 37.30 31.01
C GLY A 368 -28.34 35.84 31.02
N PRO A 369 -28.17 35.08 32.13
CA PRO A 369 -28.46 33.65 32.18
C PRO A 369 -29.92 33.35 32.57
N ALA A 370 -30.53 32.34 31.94
CA ALA A 370 -31.71 31.68 32.48
C ALA A 370 -31.66 30.17 32.22
N HIS A 371 -31.72 29.41 33.30
CA HIS A 371 -31.91 27.97 33.33
C HIS A 371 -33.20 27.58 32.58
N PHE A 372 -33.14 26.56 31.73
CA PHE A 372 -34.33 25.81 31.34
C PHE A 372 -34.05 24.31 31.24
N VAL A 373 -34.92 23.55 31.93
CA VAL A 373 -34.99 22.10 32.04
C VAL A 373 -35.53 21.52 30.73
N LEU A 374 -34.88 20.51 30.16
CA LEU A 374 -35.37 19.80 28.98
C LEU A 374 -36.17 18.56 29.39
N SER A 375 -37.47 18.58 29.09
CA SER A 375 -38.36 17.42 29.11
C SER A 375 -38.53 16.93 27.67
N CYS A 376 -38.25 15.64 27.42
CA CYS A 376 -38.53 15.00 26.14
C CYS A 376 -39.94 14.39 26.16
N VAL A 377 -40.80 14.84 25.24
CA VAL A 377 -42.06 14.18 24.89
C VAL A 377 -41.89 13.53 23.52
N SER A 378 -42.14 12.22 23.45
CA SER A 378 -42.10 11.43 22.21
C SER A 378 -43.43 11.52 21.46
N LEU A 379 -43.40 11.79 20.16
CA LEU A 379 -44.56 11.67 19.27
C LEU A 379 -44.50 10.32 18.52
N VAL A 380 -45.57 9.54 18.65
CA VAL A 380 -45.84 8.29 17.92
C VAL A 380 -46.64 8.63 16.66
N SER A 381 -46.28 8.05 15.52
CA SER A 381 -47.06 8.14 14.27
C SER A 381 -47.60 6.75 13.91
N GLU A 382 -48.93 6.65 13.82
CA GLU A 382 -49.68 5.47 13.40
C GLU A 382 -49.67 5.29 11.88
N LYS A 383 -49.74 4.03 11.41
CA LYS A 383 -49.87 3.65 9.99
C LYS A 383 -51.16 2.84 9.80
N PRO A 384 -51.93 3.02 8.70
CA PRO A 384 -53.24 2.38 8.56
C PRO A 384 -53.17 0.98 7.92
N ARG A 385 -54.23 0.22 8.22
CA ARG A 385 -54.48 -1.20 7.94
C ARG A 385 -55.19 -1.39 6.59
N ALA A 386 -54.92 -2.50 5.92
CA ALA A 386 -55.73 -3.04 4.81
C ALA A 386 -56.20 -4.46 5.13
N GLU A 387 -57.48 -4.76 4.83
CA GLU A 387 -58.18 -6.05 5.02
C GLU A 387 -58.10 -6.91 3.75
N THR A 388 -57.94 -8.24 3.79
CA THR A 388 -58.97 -9.32 3.79
C THR A 388 -58.28 -10.62 3.28
N PRO A 389 -58.92 -11.81 3.20
CA PRO A 389 -59.74 -12.55 4.18
C PRO A 389 -59.26 -14.03 4.37
N ALA A 390 -60.01 -14.80 5.15
CA ALA A 390 -59.66 -16.07 5.79
C ALA A 390 -59.89 -17.37 4.97
N SER A 391 -59.15 -18.44 5.35
CA SER A 391 -59.58 -19.85 5.21
C SER A 391 -58.89 -20.76 6.25
N THR A 392 -59.64 -21.64 6.92
CA THR A 392 -59.22 -22.63 7.94
C THR A 392 -59.43 -24.09 7.42
N PRO A 393 -59.22 -25.20 8.18
CA PRO A 393 -58.00 -26.04 8.14
C PRO A 393 -58.24 -27.58 8.06
N ARG A 394 -57.17 -28.41 7.91
CA ARG A 394 -56.92 -29.82 8.43
C ARG A 394 -55.92 -30.63 7.54
N PRO A 395 -55.37 -31.82 7.93
CA PRO A 395 -54.53 -32.15 9.12
C PRO A 395 -53.29 -33.09 8.82
N VAL A 396 -52.21 -33.01 9.66
CA VAL A 396 -51.35 -34.12 10.30
C VAL A 396 -50.69 -35.23 9.40
N PRO A 397 -49.53 -35.92 9.67
CA PRO A 397 -48.70 -36.12 10.91
C PRO A 397 -47.13 -36.15 10.82
N THR A 398 -46.52 -36.12 12.03
CA THR A 398 -45.34 -36.84 12.63
C THR A 398 -43.92 -36.93 12.02
N SER A 399 -42.94 -36.67 12.91
CA SER A 399 -41.73 -37.47 13.31
C SER A 399 -40.51 -36.55 13.45
N ASP A 400 -39.55 -36.66 14.37
CA ASP A 400 -39.37 -37.39 15.62
C ASP A 400 -38.26 -36.63 16.39
N SER A 401 -38.30 -36.71 17.71
CA SER A 401 -37.34 -36.14 18.65
C SER A 401 -36.19 -37.09 18.95
N VAL A 402 -34.96 -36.57 19.09
CA VAL A 402 -33.94 -37.21 19.95
C VAL A 402 -33.14 -36.15 20.71
N THR A 403 -33.11 -36.31 22.02
CA THR A 403 -32.43 -35.52 23.06
C THR A 403 -31.17 -36.27 23.52
N PHE A 404 -30.10 -35.57 23.93
CA PHE A 404 -29.07 -36.15 24.80
C PHE A 404 -28.58 -35.13 25.87
N PRO A 405 -28.08 -35.59 27.03
CA PRO A 405 -28.04 -34.83 28.27
C PRO A 405 -26.63 -34.35 28.69
N GLU A 406 -26.60 -33.38 29.61
CA GLU A 406 -25.44 -32.97 30.40
C GLU A 406 -25.15 -33.97 31.54
N THR A 407 -23.86 -34.23 31.84
CA THR A 407 -23.20 -33.89 33.12
C THR A 407 -21.84 -34.60 33.32
N LEU A 408 -20.97 -33.91 34.11
CA LEU A 408 -19.92 -34.38 35.03
C LEU A 408 -18.41 -34.26 34.66
N VAL A 409 -17.76 -33.35 35.42
CA VAL A 409 -16.46 -33.46 36.15
C VAL A 409 -15.19 -33.01 35.42
N SER A 410 -14.58 -31.92 35.89
CA SER A 410 -13.42 -32.01 36.81
C SER A 410 -12.92 -30.64 37.28
N THR A 411 -12.90 -30.50 38.59
CA THR A 411 -12.10 -29.57 39.41
C THR A 411 -10.61 -29.71 39.09
N PHE A 412 -9.83 -28.61 39.16
CA PHE A 412 -8.56 -28.50 39.92
C PHE A 412 -7.99 -27.07 39.83
N LEU A 413 -8.20 -26.30 40.90
CA LEU A 413 -7.41 -25.13 41.27
C LEU A 413 -6.28 -25.60 42.18
N LYS A 414 -5.03 -25.19 41.88
CA LYS A 414 -3.92 -24.82 42.79
C LYS A 414 -2.56 -25.17 42.17
N ALA A 415 -1.76 -24.14 41.91
CA ALA A 415 -0.44 -23.93 42.51
C ALA A 415 0.27 -22.78 41.79
N VAL A 416 0.52 -21.70 42.51
CA VAL A 416 1.38 -20.57 42.14
C VAL A 416 2.59 -20.65 43.06
N ASP A 417 3.78 -20.63 42.43
CA ASP A 417 5.14 -20.33 42.93
C ASP A 417 5.74 -21.23 44.04
N PRO A 418 7.09 -21.31 44.22
CA PRO A 418 8.13 -20.36 43.77
C PRO A 418 9.42 -21.00 43.19
N ILE A 419 10.36 -20.19 42.71
CA ILE A 419 11.77 -20.13 43.19
C ILE A 419 12.48 -18.93 42.55
N ILE A 420 13.07 -18.12 43.43
CA ILE A 420 13.95 -16.99 43.22
C ILE A 420 15.35 -17.55 43.00
N GLU A 421 16.04 -17.16 41.92
CA GLU A 421 17.49 -17.32 41.84
C GLU A 421 18.12 -16.06 41.23
N THR A 422 18.95 -15.45 42.06
CA THR A 422 19.78 -14.28 41.84
C THR A 422 20.85 -14.57 40.79
N THR A 423 20.94 -13.77 39.73
CA THR A 423 22.12 -13.72 38.87
C THR A 423 22.56 -12.28 38.65
N GLU A 424 23.87 -12.12 38.82
CA GLU A 424 24.61 -10.88 38.96
C GLU A 424 24.79 -10.18 37.61
N LEU A 425 24.76 -8.85 37.64
CA LEU A 425 25.09 -7.97 36.52
C LEU A 425 26.59 -8.04 36.22
N PRO A 426 27.02 -8.16 34.94
CA PRO A 426 28.42 -8.03 34.60
C PRO A 426 28.86 -6.55 34.67
N VAL A 427 29.92 -6.34 35.45
CA VAL A 427 30.68 -5.10 35.62
C VAL A 427 31.27 -4.64 34.28
N VAL A 428 30.98 -3.40 33.91
CA VAL A 428 31.64 -2.66 32.82
C VAL A 428 32.99 -2.15 33.33
N PRO A 429 34.13 -2.45 32.70
CA PRO A 429 35.38 -1.79 33.05
C PRO A 429 35.41 -0.36 32.45
N GLU A 430 35.53 0.58 33.37
CA GLU A 430 35.72 2.01 33.19
C GLU A 430 37.06 2.29 32.47
N TYR A 431 36.99 2.76 31.22
CA TYR A 431 38.16 3.29 30.51
C TYR A 431 38.44 4.71 31.03
N THR A 432 39.52 4.83 31.79
CA THR A 432 40.04 6.11 32.31
C THR A 432 40.69 6.90 31.18
N GLU A 433 40.10 8.05 30.85
CA GLU A 433 40.72 9.12 30.07
C GLU A 433 41.89 9.72 30.85
N ASN A 434 43.12 9.44 30.43
CA ASN A 434 44.29 10.16 30.92
C ASN A 434 44.66 11.30 29.95
N LYS A 435 44.17 12.51 30.24
CA LYS A 435 44.63 13.75 29.62
C LYS A 435 45.87 14.27 30.35
N ARG A 436 47.04 14.18 29.72
CA ARG A 436 48.13 15.18 29.83
C ARG A 436 49.24 14.87 28.82
N GLY A 437 49.63 15.85 28.01
CA GLY A 437 50.84 15.73 27.19
C GLY A 437 50.93 16.65 25.99
N THR A 438 50.99 17.96 26.22
CA THR A 438 51.39 18.98 25.27
C THR A 438 52.81 18.72 24.74
N LEU A 439 53.03 18.73 23.42
CA LEU A 439 54.33 19.11 22.86
C LEU A 439 54.15 19.78 21.49
N ARG A 440 54.45 21.07 21.49
CA ARG A 440 54.94 21.83 20.32
C ARG A 440 56.32 21.28 19.98
N ILE A 441 56.59 21.00 18.70
CA ILE A 441 57.59 21.69 17.85
C ILE A 441 57.06 21.60 16.41
#